data_AF-A0A9P5F5D1-F1
#
_entry.id   AF-A0A9P5F5D1-F1
#
_cell.length_a   1.000
_cell.length_b   1.000
_cell.length_c   1.000
_cell.angle_alpha   90.00
_cell.angle_beta   90.00
_cell.angle_gamma   90.00
#
_symmetry.space_group_name_H-M   'P 1'
#
loop_
_entity.id
_entity.type
_entity.pdbx_description
1 polymer ?
#
loop_
_entity_poly.entity_id
_entity_poly.type
_entity_poly.pdbx_seq_one_letter_code
_entity_poly.pdbx_strand_id
1 'polypeptide(L)'
;MLSVLPLGLALLGASNVLAQTPPSCSLTQKCPESAPCCSQYGQCGTGAYCLGGCDPRMSFSLDACVPAPVCQDKKMSMNSMDGIVDISKYLGDPSKADWVAQGEPALRNGAVLLTMPAKSVGTVLASTTYLWYGSVKATIKTSRGPGVVTAFILYGDVKDEIDYEWVGADLEMSQTNYYFQGIPKYDQSGNISLSNTFNNWHTYEIHWTPDEIQWLVDGQVGRTKKRSDTWNSTAQQWDYPQTPARVQLSIWPGGADTNAKGTIEWAGGAIDWNGEDIKNAGYYYAQVKDVEINCYNAKSSPGTNSKKSYYYNNIKATNDTVVDSDKDTILKSFLGTGLDMNAGASSASGSAAQPSASAATIPGGSNSGPGADPGQSSGGSSSDSGSGSGSSGDSGSSGSGSSCGSSGFSQDCNSGSSGSGSGTSLGVRHESMAGASAFAALIAMAAAFWV
;
A
#
# COMPACT_ATOMS: atom_id res chain seq x y z
N MET A 1 -66.27 -18.78 25.00
CA MET A 1 -65.50 -17.52 24.98
C MET A 1 -64.13 -17.84 24.39
N LEU A 2 -63.69 -17.09 23.37
CA LEU A 2 -62.30 -17.12 22.90
C LEU A 2 -61.51 -16.03 23.64
N SER A 3 -60.34 -16.37 24.16
CA SER A 3 -59.22 -15.47 24.46
C SER A 3 -58.00 -16.32 24.82
N VAL A 4 -56.74 -16.18 24.37
CA VAL A 4 -56.04 -15.64 23.19
C VAL A 4 -54.63 -15.25 23.70
N LEU A 5 -53.58 -15.73 22.99
CA LEU A 5 -52.14 -15.37 23.10
C LEU A 5 -51.34 -15.78 24.37
N PRO A 6 -49.99 -15.89 24.29
CA PRO A 6 -49.12 -16.04 23.11
C PRO A 6 -48.12 -17.23 23.18
N LEU A 7 -47.73 -17.76 22.02
CA LEU A 7 -46.42 -18.41 21.86
C LEU A 7 -45.33 -17.33 21.80
N GLY A 8 -44.26 -17.48 22.58
CA GLY A 8 -43.08 -16.62 22.48
C GLY A 8 -42.27 -16.95 21.23
N LEU A 9 -42.31 -16.08 20.22
CA LEU A 9 -41.48 -16.19 19.03
C LEU A 9 -40.09 -15.62 19.32
N ALA A 10 -39.09 -16.49 19.50
CA ALA A 10 -37.70 -16.07 19.68
C ALA A 10 -37.13 -15.53 18.35
N LEU A 11 -37.15 -14.21 18.15
CA LEU A 11 -36.39 -13.58 17.08
C LEU A 11 -34.89 -13.68 17.41
N LEU A 12 -34.23 -14.68 16.82
CA LEU A 12 -32.79 -14.65 16.60
C LEU A 12 -32.50 -13.54 15.60
N GLY A 13 -32.23 -12.34 16.11
CA GLY A 13 -31.80 -11.20 15.31
C GLY A 13 -30.43 -11.48 14.70
N ALA A 14 -30.41 -11.95 13.46
CA ALA A 14 -29.20 -12.00 12.65
C ALA A 14 -28.68 -10.57 12.50
N SER A 15 -27.67 -10.23 13.32
CA SER A 15 -27.04 -8.92 13.29
C SER A 15 -26.22 -8.83 12.01
N ASN A 16 -26.77 -8.20 10.99
CA ASN A 16 -26.02 -7.82 9.80
C ASN A 16 -24.91 -6.88 10.24
N VAL A 17 -23.68 -7.40 10.37
CA VAL A 17 -22.48 -6.60 10.55
C VAL A 17 -22.23 -5.88 9.23
N LEU A 18 -22.87 -4.71 9.09
CA LEU A 18 -22.49 -3.74 8.07
C LEU A 18 -21.02 -3.39 8.34
N ALA A 19 -20.15 -3.70 7.39
CA ALA A 19 -18.75 -3.30 7.45
C ALA A 19 -18.69 -1.76 7.42
N GLN A 20 -18.57 -1.15 8.60
CA GLN A 20 -18.41 0.29 8.71
C GLN A 20 -17.08 0.68 8.06
N THR A 21 -17.12 1.65 7.14
CA THR A 21 -15.93 2.29 6.62
C THR A 21 -15.08 2.79 7.80
N PRO A 22 -13.77 2.49 7.85
CA PRO A 22 -12.89 3.02 8.89
C PRO A 22 -12.97 4.55 8.95
N PRO A 23 -12.95 5.19 10.14
CA PRO A 23 -12.92 6.64 10.24
C PRO A 23 -11.71 7.20 9.47
N SER A 24 -11.85 8.37 8.84
CA SER A 24 -10.74 9.02 8.14
C SER A 24 -9.90 9.92 9.06
N CYS A 25 -8.67 10.20 8.64
CA CYS A 25 -7.76 11.11 9.33
C CYS A 25 -6.97 12.01 8.37
N SER A 26 -6.61 13.19 8.88
CA SER A 26 -5.84 14.22 8.19
C SER A 26 -5.07 15.07 9.22
N LEU A 27 -4.32 16.08 8.76
CA LEU A 27 -3.69 17.06 9.67
C LEU A 27 -4.72 17.91 10.46
N THR A 28 -5.96 17.99 9.97
CA THR A 28 -7.06 18.76 10.61
C THR A 28 -8.06 17.86 11.35
N GLN A 29 -8.07 16.56 11.08
CA GLN A 29 -8.97 15.57 11.70
C GLN A 29 -8.16 14.39 12.24
N LYS A 30 -7.97 14.35 13.56
CA LYS A 30 -7.27 13.25 14.22
C LYS A 30 -8.14 12.01 14.37
N CYS A 31 -7.50 10.84 14.38
CA CYS A 31 -8.17 9.60 14.76
C CYS A 31 -8.73 9.61 16.19
N PRO A 32 -9.87 8.92 16.44
CA PRO A 32 -10.43 8.76 17.78
C PRO A 32 -9.64 7.73 18.60
N GLU A 33 -9.72 7.82 19.93
CA GLU A 33 -9.02 6.91 20.86
C GLU A 33 -9.31 5.41 20.63
N SER A 34 -10.53 5.08 20.18
CA SER A 34 -10.95 3.70 19.87
C SER A 34 -10.33 3.10 18.61
N ALA A 35 -9.71 3.94 17.75
CA ALA A 35 -9.06 3.54 16.50
C ALA A 35 -7.87 4.48 16.26
N PRO A 36 -6.88 4.53 17.16
CA PRO A 36 -6.06 5.73 17.38
C PRO A 36 -5.00 5.98 16.29
N CYS A 37 -4.74 5.00 15.43
CA CYS A 37 -3.63 5.01 14.48
C CYS A 37 -4.09 5.43 13.08
N CYS A 38 -3.52 6.50 12.54
CA CYS A 38 -3.78 6.97 11.18
C CYS A 38 -2.82 6.32 10.19
N SER A 39 -3.29 5.34 9.42
CA SER A 39 -2.49 4.67 8.39
C SER A 39 -2.15 5.55 7.18
N GLN A 40 -1.22 5.08 6.33
CA GLN A 40 -0.74 5.81 5.14
C GLN A 40 -1.85 6.22 4.16
N TYR A 41 -3.01 5.56 4.20
CA TYR A 41 -4.18 5.83 3.38
C TYR A 41 -5.16 6.84 3.99
N GLY A 42 -4.82 7.48 5.13
CA GLY A 42 -5.73 8.40 5.82
C GLY A 42 -6.91 7.68 6.50
N GLN A 43 -6.72 6.42 6.91
CA GLN A 43 -7.73 5.59 7.59
C GLN A 43 -7.28 5.25 9.02
N CYS A 44 -8.21 5.35 9.97
CA CYS A 44 -8.02 5.10 11.40
C CYS A 44 -8.29 3.64 11.79
N GLY A 45 -7.44 3.07 12.65
CA GLY A 45 -7.62 1.71 13.16
C GLY A 45 -6.67 1.30 14.28
N THR A 46 -6.55 -0.01 14.48
CA THR A 46 -5.61 -0.69 15.40
C THR A 46 -4.75 -1.69 14.63
N GLY A 47 -3.74 -2.30 15.27
CA GLY A 47 -2.99 -3.39 14.66
C GLY A 47 -2.17 -2.93 13.46
N ALA A 48 -2.49 -3.44 12.26
CA ALA A 48 -1.80 -3.11 11.02
C ALA A 48 -1.85 -1.60 10.68
N TYR A 49 -2.91 -0.89 11.11
CA TYR A 49 -2.99 0.58 10.97
C TYR A 49 -1.94 1.34 11.80
N CYS A 50 -1.41 0.71 12.85
CA CYS A 50 -0.42 1.30 13.76
C CYS A 50 1.03 0.95 13.40
N LEU A 51 1.24 -0.01 12.50
CA LEU A 51 2.56 -0.39 12.00
C LEU A 51 3.01 0.60 10.91
N GLY A 52 4.08 0.26 10.19
CA GLY A 52 4.71 1.17 9.23
C GLY A 52 3.73 1.82 8.25
N GLY A 53 3.87 3.13 8.08
CA GLY A 53 2.96 4.03 7.37
C GLY A 53 1.99 4.77 8.30
N CYS A 54 2.05 4.57 9.62
CA CYS A 54 1.21 5.27 10.59
C CYS A 54 1.73 6.71 10.83
N ASP A 55 0.94 7.73 10.49
CA ASP A 55 1.31 9.13 10.69
C ASP A 55 0.93 9.58 12.12
N PRO A 56 1.89 9.82 13.04
CA PRO A 56 1.61 10.21 14.42
C PRO A 56 0.99 11.62 14.53
N ARG A 57 1.06 12.45 13.47
CA ARG A 57 0.46 13.79 13.47
C ARG A 57 -1.05 13.73 13.31
N MET A 58 -1.49 12.85 12.43
CA MET A 58 -2.91 12.60 12.09
C MET A 58 -3.55 11.54 13.02
N SER A 59 -2.73 10.83 13.79
CA SER A 59 -3.17 9.90 14.84
C SER A 59 -3.68 10.62 16.09
N PHE A 60 -4.35 9.88 16.98
CA PHE A 60 -4.91 10.37 18.24
C PHE A 60 -3.85 11.09 19.09
N SER A 61 -2.68 10.48 19.28
CA SER A 61 -1.51 11.04 19.96
C SER A 61 -0.20 10.62 19.25
N LEU A 62 0.93 11.21 19.64
CA LEU A 62 2.24 10.88 19.06
C LEU A 62 2.69 9.44 19.36
N ASP A 63 2.25 8.87 20.49
CA ASP A 63 2.55 7.49 20.89
C ASP A 63 1.52 6.47 20.35
N ALA A 64 0.54 6.89 19.53
CA ALA A 64 -0.46 5.98 18.98
C ALA A 64 0.13 4.98 17.96
N CYS A 65 1.06 5.44 17.13
CA CYS A 65 1.78 4.61 16.17
C CYS A 65 2.83 3.75 16.88
N VAL A 66 3.04 2.53 16.37
CA VAL A 66 4.13 1.65 16.81
C VAL A 66 5.45 2.21 16.29
N PRO A 67 6.50 2.32 17.13
CA PRO A 67 7.83 2.78 16.71
C PRO A 67 8.38 1.98 15.51
N ALA A 68 8.94 2.71 14.55
CA ALA A 68 9.39 2.16 13.27
C ALA A 68 10.75 1.43 13.44
N PRO A 69 10.89 0.14 13.03
CA PRO A 69 12.14 -0.59 13.22
C PRO A 69 13.33 0.02 12.47
N VAL A 70 14.50 0.09 13.13
CA VAL A 70 15.72 0.66 12.56
C VAL A 70 16.31 -0.23 11.46
N CYS A 71 16.80 0.41 10.38
CA CYS A 71 17.50 -0.19 9.24
C CYS A 71 18.70 -1.06 9.65
N GLN A 72 18.94 -2.12 8.87
CA GLN A 72 20.18 -2.90 8.89
C GLN A 72 20.72 -3.03 7.47
N ASP A 73 22.05 -2.97 7.31
CA ASP A 73 22.72 -3.18 6.02
C ASP A 73 22.37 -4.58 5.49
N LYS A 74 21.71 -4.64 4.34
CA LYS A 74 21.19 -5.90 3.82
C LYS A 74 21.11 -5.94 2.30
N LYS A 75 21.63 -7.03 1.74
CA LYS A 75 21.41 -7.42 0.34
C LYS A 75 20.40 -8.58 0.29
N MET A 76 19.29 -8.37 -0.41
CA MET A 76 18.17 -9.29 -0.56
C MET A 76 18.10 -9.76 -2.01
N SER A 77 18.24 -11.06 -2.23
CA SER A 77 17.88 -11.68 -3.50
C SER A 77 16.38 -11.89 -3.54
N MET A 78 15.68 -11.25 -4.47
CA MET A 78 14.22 -11.37 -4.62
C MET A 78 13.91 -12.59 -5.50
N ASN A 79 14.41 -13.77 -5.11
CA ASN A 79 14.34 -15.00 -5.89
C ASN A 79 13.53 -16.14 -5.24
N SER A 80 12.94 -15.89 -4.07
CA SER A 80 11.88 -16.69 -3.48
C SER A 80 10.83 -15.78 -2.81
N MET A 81 9.77 -16.37 -2.27
CA MET A 81 8.78 -15.66 -1.44
C MET A 81 9.18 -15.64 0.06
N ASP A 82 10.33 -16.21 0.41
CA ASP A 82 10.81 -16.23 1.79
C ASP A 82 11.16 -14.81 2.24
N GLY A 83 10.78 -14.46 3.47
CA GLY A 83 10.93 -13.09 3.96
C GLY A 83 9.89 -12.09 3.43
N ILE A 84 8.93 -12.52 2.59
CA ILE A 84 7.75 -11.73 2.23
C ILE A 84 6.56 -12.25 3.04
N VAL A 85 5.89 -11.37 3.79
CA VAL A 85 4.73 -11.70 4.61
C VAL A 85 3.53 -10.82 4.27
N ASP A 86 2.34 -11.40 4.21
CA ASP A 86 1.10 -10.65 4.03
C ASP A 86 0.84 -9.70 5.22
N ILE A 87 0.38 -8.48 4.96
CA ILE A 87 0.06 -7.47 5.98
C ILE A 87 -0.91 -7.96 7.07
N SER A 88 -1.84 -8.88 6.74
CA SER A 88 -2.77 -9.51 7.69
C SER A 88 -2.11 -10.47 8.69
N LYS A 89 -0.79 -10.69 8.56
CA LYS A 89 0.01 -11.59 9.40
C LYS A 89 1.21 -10.90 10.03
N TYR A 90 1.56 -9.68 9.62
CA TYR A 90 2.71 -8.96 10.14
C TYR A 90 2.37 -8.18 11.41
N LEU A 91 3.15 -8.38 12.48
CA LEU A 91 2.97 -7.75 13.78
C LEU A 91 4.11 -6.79 14.18
N GLY A 92 4.98 -6.39 13.24
CA GLY A 92 6.06 -5.43 13.52
C GLY A 92 7.41 -6.04 13.96
N ASP A 93 7.60 -7.35 13.77
CA ASP A 93 8.88 -8.04 14.02
C ASP A 93 9.72 -8.13 12.73
N PRO A 94 10.72 -7.25 12.50
CA PRO A 94 11.56 -7.28 11.30
C PRO A 94 12.46 -8.52 11.23
N SER A 95 12.58 -9.32 12.29
CA SER A 95 13.33 -10.59 12.24
C SER A 95 12.57 -11.73 11.55
N LYS A 96 11.28 -11.54 11.23
CA LYS A 96 10.42 -12.56 10.60
C LYS A 96 10.22 -12.38 9.10
N ALA A 97 10.37 -11.15 8.62
CA ALA A 97 10.18 -10.80 7.23
C ALA A 97 10.98 -9.53 6.90
N ASP A 98 11.43 -9.45 5.66
CA ASP A 98 12.05 -8.25 5.08
C ASP A 98 11.00 -7.34 4.43
N TRP A 99 9.92 -7.93 3.93
CA TRP A 99 8.87 -7.24 3.20
C TRP A 99 7.48 -7.58 3.73
N VAL A 100 6.66 -6.57 3.89
CA VAL A 100 5.21 -6.68 4.07
C VAL A 100 4.55 -6.51 2.71
N ALA A 101 3.70 -7.45 2.32
CA ALA A 101 2.94 -7.42 1.07
C ALA A 101 1.50 -6.94 1.28
N GLN A 102 1.06 -6.11 0.35
CA GLN A 102 -0.35 -5.84 0.04
C GLN A 102 -0.55 -6.17 -1.44
N GLY A 103 -1.62 -6.90 -1.79
CA GLY A 103 -1.79 -7.49 -3.12
C GLY A 103 -1.13 -8.87 -3.23
N GLU A 104 -0.93 -9.35 -4.45
CA GLU A 104 -0.54 -10.74 -4.73
C GLU A 104 0.84 -10.82 -5.41
N PRO A 105 1.95 -10.67 -4.67
CA PRO A 105 3.26 -10.91 -5.24
C PRO A 105 3.42 -12.38 -5.64
N ALA A 106 4.07 -12.63 -6.77
CA ALA A 106 4.30 -13.97 -7.32
C ALA A 106 5.79 -14.20 -7.60
N LEU A 107 6.19 -15.42 -7.96
CA LEU A 107 7.56 -15.74 -8.32
C LEU A 107 7.64 -16.25 -9.76
N ARG A 108 8.57 -15.71 -10.57
CA ARG A 108 8.81 -16.16 -11.95
C ARG A 108 10.28 -16.00 -12.32
N ASN A 109 10.88 -17.02 -12.93
CA ASN A 109 12.25 -16.99 -13.46
C ASN A 109 13.34 -16.50 -12.47
N GLY A 110 13.16 -16.76 -11.16
CA GLY A 110 14.10 -16.33 -10.12
C GLY A 110 14.02 -14.84 -9.77
N ALA A 111 12.91 -14.17 -10.10
CA ALA A 111 12.56 -12.82 -9.68
C ALA A 111 11.15 -12.78 -9.07
N VAL A 112 10.94 -11.92 -8.07
CA VAL A 112 9.62 -11.63 -7.52
C VAL A 112 8.88 -10.69 -8.46
N LEU A 113 7.64 -11.05 -8.76
CA LEU A 113 6.70 -10.24 -9.51
C LEU A 113 5.85 -9.43 -8.56
N LEU A 114 5.78 -8.12 -8.79
CA LEU A 114 4.68 -7.28 -8.30
C LEU A 114 3.55 -7.45 -9.32
N THR A 115 2.39 -7.99 -8.95
CA THR A 115 1.29 -8.23 -9.89
C THR A 115 0.18 -7.21 -9.76
N MET A 116 -0.52 -6.96 -10.86
CA MET A 116 -1.75 -6.19 -10.91
C MET A 116 -2.77 -6.97 -11.77
N PRO A 117 -3.52 -7.90 -11.17
CA PRO A 117 -4.67 -8.54 -11.78
C PRO A 117 -5.67 -7.53 -12.37
N ALA A 118 -6.46 -7.96 -13.34
CA ALA A 118 -7.42 -7.09 -14.03
C ALA A 118 -8.36 -6.37 -13.03
N LYS A 119 -8.40 -5.03 -13.08
CA LYS A 119 -9.20 -4.17 -12.20
C LYS A 119 -8.91 -4.33 -10.69
N SER A 120 -7.69 -4.73 -10.34
CA SER A 120 -7.19 -4.71 -8.96
C SER A 120 -6.44 -3.41 -8.65
N VAL A 121 -6.11 -3.21 -7.37
CA VAL A 121 -5.30 -2.08 -6.88
C VAL A 121 -3.79 -2.23 -7.16
N GLY A 122 -3.36 -3.39 -7.65
CA GLY A 122 -1.95 -3.76 -7.80
C GLY A 122 -1.32 -4.38 -6.56
N THR A 123 0.00 -4.33 -6.48
CA THR A 123 0.80 -4.91 -5.39
C THR A 123 1.76 -3.87 -4.85
N VAL A 124 1.92 -3.82 -3.52
CA VAL A 124 2.95 -3.06 -2.81
C VAL A 124 3.75 -4.02 -1.92
N LEU A 125 5.07 -4.02 -2.05
CA LEU A 125 6.00 -4.57 -1.06
C LEU A 125 6.61 -3.40 -0.28
N ALA A 126 6.48 -3.41 1.04
CA ALA A 126 7.04 -2.40 1.92
C ALA A 126 8.08 -3.02 2.88
N SER A 127 9.28 -2.43 3.00
CA SER A 127 10.30 -2.97 3.89
C SER A 127 9.88 -2.92 5.36
N THR A 128 10.27 -3.92 6.14
CA THR A 128 9.98 -4.01 7.57
C THR A 128 10.84 -3.10 8.44
N THR A 129 11.90 -2.54 7.87
CA THR A 129 12.79 -1.57 8.53
C THR A 129 12.81 -0.22 7.80
N TYR A 130 13.20 0.82 8.53
CA TYR A 130 13.25 2.22 8.10
C TYR A 130 14.69 2.71 8.12
N LEU A 131 15.15 3.31 7.03
CA LEU A 131 16.43 4.01 6.95
C LEU A 131 16.23 5.50 7.24
N TRP A 132 17.20 6.12 7.90
CA TRP A 132 17.25 7.56 8.09
C TRP A 132 18.53 8.07 7.44
N TYR A 133 18.40 8.43 6.16
CA TYR A 133 19.50 8.50 5.19
C TYR A 133 20.11 7.12 4.89
N GLY A 134 20.87 7.03 3.79
CA GLY A 134 21.55 5.82 3.34
C GLY A 134 21.58 5.71 1.81
N SER A 135 21.77 4.49 1.30
CA SER A 135 21.55 4.16 -0.10
C SER A 135 20.60 2.98 -0.22
N VAL A 136 19.66 3.02 -1.14
CA VAL A 136 18.88 1.85 -1.55
C VAL A 136 19.05 1.63 -3.04
N LYS A 137 19.53 0.44 -3.43
CA LYS A 137 19.60 -0.02 -4.81
C LYS A 137 18.52 -1.08 -5.05
N ALA A 138 17.85 -1.05 -6.19
CA ALA A 138 16.91 -2.08 -6.60
C ALA A 138 17.08 -2.41 -8.09
N THR A 139 17.24 -3.70 -8.42
CA THR A 139 17.33 -4.17 -9.80
C THR A 139 15.94 -4.57 -10.30
N ILE A 140 15.38 -3.76 -11.20
CA ILE A 140 13.95 -3.79 -11.57
C ILE A 140 13.78 -3.91 -13.09
N LYS A 141 12.71 -4.61 -13.50
CA LYS A 141 12.03 -4.47 -14.78
C LYS A 141 10.63 -3.93 -14.53
N THR A 142 10.25 -2.88 -15.25
CA THR A 142 8.97 -2.20 -15.04
C THR A 142 7.85 -2.96 -15.76
N SER A 143 6.61 -2.53 -15.53
CA SER A 143 5.49 -2.90 -16.41
C SER A 143 5.45 -2.08 -17.70
N ARG A 144 4.45 -2.36 -18.54
CA ARG A 144 4.18 -1.70 -19.83
C ARG A 144 2.68 -1.46 -20.04
N GLY A 145 2.36 -0.57 -20.97
CA GLY A 145 0.99 -0.20 -21.34
C GLY A 145 0.51 1.10 -20.69
N PRO A 146 -0.42 1.82 -21.34
CA PRO A 146 -0.99 3.05 -20.80
C PRO A 146 -1.68 2.79 -19.46
N GLY A 147 -1.56 3.75 -18.55
CA GLY A 147 -2.17 3.73 -17.23
C GLY A 147 -1.54 2.78 -16.21
N VAL A 148 -0.57 1.94 -16.61
CA VAL A 148 0.10 1.00 -15.71
C VAL A 148 1.36 1.66 -15.16
N VAL A 149 1.44 1.87 -13.85
CA VAL A 149 2.58 2.55 -13.22
C VAL A 149 3.36 1.56 -12.35
N THR A 150 4.69 1.58 -12.47
CA THR A 150 5.61 0.92 -11.54
C THR A 150 6.28 2.02 -10.70
N ALA A 151 6.54 1.77 -9.41
CA ALA A 151 7.25 2.73 -8.56
C ALA A 151 8.25 2.06 -7.60
N PHE A 152 9.31 2.79 -7.27
CA PHE A 152 10.29 2.49 -6.23
C PHE A 152 10.49 3.74 -5.38
N ILE A 153 10.04 3.68 -4.13
CA ILE A 153 9.84 4.84 -3.26
C ILE A 153 10.55 4.62 -1.93
N LEU A 154 11.20 5.65 -1.38
CA LEU A 154 11.47 5.77 0.05
C LEU A 154 10.36 6.59 0.67
N TYR A 155 9.48 5.98 1.46
CA TYR A 155 8.30 6.62 2.04
C TYR A 155 8.35 6.64 3.56
N GLY A 156 8.31 7.83 4.14
CA GLY A 156 8.29 8.07 5.58
C GLY A 156 6.87 8.11 6.17
N ASP A 157 6.76 7.78 7.45
CA ASP A 157 5.47 7.75 8.16
C ASP A 157 4.77 9.13 8.19
N VAL A 158 5.54 10.20 8.10
CA VAL A 158 5.07 11.59 8.04
C VAL A 158 5.05 12.14 6.61
N LYS A 159 5.09 11.24 5.61
CA LYS A 159 4.97 11.53 4.17
C LYS A 159 6.15 12.32 3.56
N ASP A 160 7.34 12.21 4.15
CA ASP A 160 8.57 12.46 3.39
C ASP A 160 8.71 11.37 2.33
N GLU A 161 9.02 11.75 1.09
CA GLU A 161 9.00 10.85 -0.06
C GLU A 161 10.18 11.13 -1.00
N ILE A 162 10.80 10.08 -1.53
CA ILE A 162 11.79 10.12 -2.60
C ILE A 162 11.50 8.96 -3.53
N ASP A 163 11.26 9.21 -4.81
CA ASP A 163 10.75 8.18 -5.72
C ASP A 163 11.52 8.07 -7.04
N TYR A 164 11.38 6.88 -7.62
CA TYR A 164 11.35 6.65 -9.05
C TYR A 164 9.96 6.16 -9.45
N GLU A 165 9.49 6.62 -10.61
CA GLU A 165 8.29 6.10 -11.26
C GLU A 165 8.50 5.81 -12.75
N TRP A 166 7.78 4.82 -13.24
CA TRP A 166 7.74 4.45 -14.64
C TRP A 166 6.29 4.30 -15.10
N VAL A 167 5.89 5.18 -16.01
CA VAL A 167 4.61 5.14 -16.69
C VAL A 167 4.74 4.17 -17.86
N GLY A 168 4.01 3.05 -17.86
CA GLY A 168 4.17 1.98 -18.85
C GLY A 168 3.90 2.37 -20.32
N ALA A 169 3.38 3.57 -20.58
CA ALA A 169 3.29 4.16 -21.92
C ALA A 169 4.64 4.63 -22.48
N ASP A 170 5.61 4.95 -21.62
CA ASP A 170 6.99 5.31 -21.98
C ASP A 170 7.96 4.34 -21.31
N LEU A 171 8.69 3.58 -22.13
CA LEU A 171 9.62 2.56 -21.66
C LEU A 171 11.09 3.02 -21.71
N GLU A 172 11.37 4.26 -22.08
CA GLU A 172 12.74 4.80 -22.22
C GLU A 172 13.01 5.97 -21.25
N MET A 173 12.13 6.13 -20.26
CA MET A 173 12.18 7.17 -19.23
C MET A 173 11.92 6.59 -17.83
N SER A 174 12.73 7.01 -16.85
CA SER A 174 12.33 6.99 -15.44
C SER A 174 12.05 8.42 -14.98
N GLN A 175 10.93 8.62 -14.31
CA GLN A 175 10.61 9.85 -13.62
C GLN A 175 11.17 9.76 -12.20
N THR A 176 11.59 10.90 -11.65
CA THR A 176 12.08 11.03 -10.28
C THR A 176 11.42 12.21 -9.62
N ASN A 177 11.00 12.07 -8.37
CA ASN A 177 10.38 13.14 -7.63
C ASN A 177 10.71 13.01 -6.12
N TYR A 178 10.32 14.01 -5.36
CA TYR A 178 10.42 14.00 -3.92
C TYR A 178 9.35 14.90 -3.30
N TYR A 179 8.86 14.54 -2.11
CA TYR A 179 7.95 15.38 -1.33
C TYR A 179 8.46 15.53 0.10
N PHE A 180 8.26 16.71 0.68
CA PHE A 180 8.44 16.93 2.10
C PHE A 180 7.07 16.90 2.78
N GLN A 181 6.92 16.05 3.79
CA GLN A 181 5.73 15.93 4.61
C GLN A 181 4.37 15.78 3.88
N GLY A 182 4.38 15.26 2.65
CA GLY A 182 3.19 15.08 1.81
C GLY A 182 2.64 16.38 1.23
N ILE A 183 3.45 17.45 1.21
CA ILE A 183 3.09 18.73 0.60
C ILE A 183 3.41 18.63 -0.90
N PRO A 184 2.39 18.62 -1.79
CA PRO A 184 2.63 18.45 -3.22
C PRO A 184 3.32 19.68 -3.81
N LYS A 185 4.41 19.46 -4.57
CA LYS A 185 5.12 20.52 -5.29
C LYS A 185 5.45 20.07 -6.72
N TYR A 186 4.60 20.47 -7.67
CA TYR A 186 4.58 19.96 -9.05
C TYR A 186 5.76 20.38 -9.94
N ASP A 187 6.69 21.21 -9.43
CA ASP A 187 7.90 21.66 -10.12
C ASP A 187 9.17 20.87 -9.70
N GLN A 188 9.01 19.75 -8.98
CA GLN A 188 10.12 18.92 -8.48
C GLN A 188 10.31 17.59 -9.21
N SER A 189 9.56 17.29 -10.27
CA SER A 189 9.85 16.12 -11.10
C SER A 189 11.12 16.31 -11.95
N GLY A 190 11.77 15.21 -12.33
CA GLY A 190 12.91 15.20 -13.23
C GLY A 190 13.07 13.84 -13.89
N ASN A 191 13.41 13.84 -15.18
CA ASN A 191 13.42 12.63 -15.99
C ASN A 191 14.85 12.16 -16.26
N ILE A 192 15.06 10.85 -16.25
CA ILE A 192 16.31 10.20 -16.66
C ILE A 192 15.97 9.30 -17.85
N SER A 193 16.64 9.51 -18.98
CA SER A 193 16.50 8.65 -20.16
C SER A 193 17.38 7.41 -20.05
N LEU A 194 16.84 6.26 -20.42
CA LEU A 194 17.49 4.96 -20.32
C LEU A 194 16.97 3.99 -21.39
N SER A 195 17.51 2.77 -21.43
CA SER A 195 17.04 1.76 -22.37
C SER A 195 15.71 1.12 -21.91
N ASN A 196 15.06 0.36 -22.80
CA ASN A 196 13.72 -0.19 -22.58
C ASN A 196 13.53 -0.89 -21.22
N THR A 197 12.79 -0.27 -20.30
CA THR A 197 12.66 -0.65 -18.89
C THR A 197 11.85 -1.93 -18.63
N PHE A 198 11.04 -2.36 -19.59
CA PHE A 198 10.31 -3.63 -19.55
C PHE A 198 11.20 -4.80 -19.99
N ASN A 199 11.97 -4.61 -21.07
CA ASN A 199 12.82 -5.64 -21.67
C ASN A 199 14.18 -5.79 -20.98
N ASN A 200 14.74 -4.72 -20.40
CA ASN A 200 16.08 -4.70 -19.83
C ASN A 200 16.04 -4.56 -18.30
N TRP A 201 16.94 -5.26 -17.62
CA TRP A 201 17.15 -5.04 -16.19
C TRP A 201 17.99 -3.79 -16.00
N HIS A 202 17.51 -2.89 -15.14
CA HIS A 202 18.24 -1.70 -14.71
C HIS A 202 18.39 -1.72 -13.19
N THR A 203 19.53 -1.26 -12.69
CA THR A 203 19.76 -1.04 -11.25
C THR A 203 19.52 0.43 -10.94
N TYR A 204 18.46 0.71 -10.20
CA TYR A 204 18.09 2.04 -9.76
C TYR A 204 18.58 2.26 -8.34
N GLU A 205 19.17 3.40 -8.06
CA GLU A 205 19.66 3.75 -6.73
C GLU A 205 19.13 5.11 -6.29
N ILE A 206 18.66 5.16 -5.05
CA ILE A 206 18.42 6.38 -4.29
C ILE A 206 19.54 6.46 -3.25
N HIS A 207 20.49 7.37 -3.45
CA HIS A 207 21.51 7.72 -2.46
C HIS A 207 21.09 9.02 -1.79
N TRP A 208 20.73 8.94 -0.50
CA TRP A 208 20.07 10.01 0.24
C TRP A 208 20.87 10.34 1.50
N THR A 209 21.28 11.60 1.62
CA THR A 209 22.12 12.11 2.72
C THR A 209 21.44 13.31 3.39
N PRO A 210 21.96 13.81 4.53
CA PRO A 210 21.44 15.04 5.14
C PRO A 210 21.54 16.31 4.27
N ASP A 211 22.34 16.27 3.19
CA ASP A 211 22.68 17.42 2.34
C ASP A 211 22.17 17.29 0.90
N GLU A 212 22.08 16.08 0.34
CA GLU A 212 21.54 15.85 -1.01
C GLU A 212 20.96 14.44 -1.24
N ILE A 213 20.03 14.37 -2.20
CA ILE A 213 19.52 13.15 -2.84
C ILE A 213 20.18 13.03 -4.20
N GLN A 214 20.65 11.83 -4.54
CA GLN A 214 21.11 11.45 -5.87
C GLN A 214 20.28 10.26 -6.36
N TRP A 215 19.79 10.36 -7.60
CA TRP A 215 19.15 9.28 -8.34
C TRP A 215 20.16 8.77 -9.37
N LEU A 216 20.57 7.50 -9.25
CA LEU A 216 21.46 6.83 -10.18
C LEU A 216 20.77 5.68 -10.93
N VAL A 217 21.06 5.55 -12.22
CA VAL A 217 20.67 4.40 -13.05
C VAL A 217 21.95 3.71 -13.52
N ASP A 218 22.07 2.40 -13.29
CA ASP A 218 23.23 1.57 -13.64
C ASP A 218 24.57 2.16 -13.16
N GLY A 219 24.55 2.79 -11.98
CA GLY A 219 25.71 3.45 -11.36
C GLY A 219 26.06 4.83 -11.91
N GLN A 220 25.27 5.38 -12.84
CA GLN A 220 25.43 6.75 -13.35
C GLN A 220 24.43 7.70 -12.69
N VAL A 221 24.91 8.82 -12.14
CA VAL A 221 24.03 9.86 -11.57
C VAL A 221 23.23 10.52 -12.69
N GLY A 222 21.92 10.28 -12.71
CA GLY A 222 20.99 10.95 -13.63
C GLY A 222 20.44 12.25 -13.06
N ARG A 223 20.32 12.36 -11.73
CA ARG A 223 19.84 13.57 -11.05
C ARG A 223 20.45 13.74 -9.66
N THR A 224 20.65 15.00 -9.26
CA THR A 224 20.94 15.40 -7.88
C THR A 224 19.96 16.49 -7.44
N LYS A 225 19.48 16.43 -6.20
CA LYS A 225 18.72 17.50 -5.54
C LYS A 225 19.39 17.80 -4.20
N LYS A 226 19.91 19.02 -4.04
CA LYS A 226 20.50 19.46 -2.78
C LYS A 226 19.42 19.99 -1.86
N ARG A 227 19.61 19.77 -0.56
CA ARG A 227 18.82 20.38 0.51
C ARG A 227 18.92 21.91 0.47
N SER A 228 20.07 22.48 0.09
CA SER A 228 20.23 23.92 -0.13
C SER A 228 19.20 24.53 -1.09
N ASP A 229 18.64 23.70 -1.98
CA ASP A 229 17.75 24.12 -3.06
C ASP A 229 16.26 23.88 -2.68
N THR A 230 15.98 23.69 -1.38
CA THR A 230 14.62 23.48 -0.82
C THR A 230 14.25 24.47 0.29
N TRP A 231 14.99 25.58 0.45
CA TRP A 231 14.64 26.59 1.45
C TRP A 231 13.26 27.17 1.20
N ASN A 232 12.35 27.01 2.17
CA ASN A 232 11.06 27.65 2.19
C ASN A 232 11.13 28.89 3.09
N SER A 233 11.24 30.08 2.47
CA SER A 233 11.32 31.35 3.19
C SER A 233 10.06 31.70 3.97
N THR A 234 8.90 31.13 3.64
CA THR A 234 7.63 31.37 4.33
C THR A 234 7.53 30.52 5.59
N ALA A 235 7.88 29.23 5.50
CA ALA A 235 7.88 28.30 6.62
C ALA A 235 9.17 28.33 7.47
N GLN A 236 10.22 29.02 7.01
CA GLN A 236 11.55 29.09 7.64
C GLN A 236 12.18 27.70 7.88
N GLN A 237 12.04 26.82 6.90
CA GLN A 237 12.51 25.44 6.97
C GLN A 237 13.04 24.94 5.62
N TRP A 238 13.67 23.76 5.65
CA TRP A 238 14.04 23.02 4.46
C TRP A 238 12.92 22.04 4.10
N ASP A 239 12.26 22.26 2.97
CA ASP A 239 11.26 21.32 2.42
C ASP A 239 12.01 20.17 1.72
N TYR A 240 12.77 19.41 2.51
CA TYR A 240 13.65 18.31 2.09
C TYR A 240 13.29 17.04 2.87
N PRO A 241 13.20 15.86 2.22
CA PRO A 241 12.99 14.58 2.89
C PRO A 241 14.09 14.32 3.91
N GLN A 242 13.72 14.24 5.19
CA GLN A 242 14.66 14.35 6.31
C GLN A 242 14.31 13.48 7.51
N THR A 243 13.30 12.63 7.38
CA THR A 243 12.78 11.74 8.44
C THR A 243 12.82 10.27 8.01
N PRO A 244 12.87 9.29 8.95
CA PRO A 244 13.00 7.88 8.61
C PRO A 244 11.95 7.41 7.60
N ALA A 245 12.42 6.71 6.57
CA ALA A 245 11.63 6.20 5.47
C ALA A 245 11.87 4.70 5.26
N ARG A 246 10.84 3.99 4.83
CA ARG A 246 10.94 2.59 4.40
C ARG A 246 10.93 2.49 2.88
N VAL A 247 11.48 1.41 2.34
CA VAL A 247 11.40 1.10 0.92
C VAL A 247 9.99 0.63 0.58
N GLN A 248 9.41 1.14 -0.49
CA GLN A 248 8.23 0.59 -1.13
C GLN A 248 8.52 0.30 -2.60
N LEU A 249 8.10 -0.87 -3.07
CA LEU A 249 8.16 -1.31 -4.46
C LEU A 249 6.73 -1.65 -4.88
N SER A 250 6.22 -1.02 -5.92
CA SER A 250 4.82 -1.20 -6.31
C SER A 250 4.57 -1.28 -7.82
N ILE A 251 3.43 -1.87 -8.16
CA ILE A 251 2.72 -1.69 -9.42
C ILE A 251 1.30 -1.25 -9.07
N TRP A 252 0.76 -0.24 -9.76
CA TRP A 252 -0.56 0.32 -9.44
C TRP A 252 -1.26 0.94 -10.68
N PRO A 253 -2.61 1.04 -10.65
CA PRO A 253 -3.39 1.43 -11.83
C PRO A 253 -3.55 2.97 -11.92
N GLY A 254 -2.52 3.68 -12.37
CA GLY A 254 -2.56 5.15 -12.58
C GLY A 254 -3.66 5.60 -13.54
N GLY A 255 -3.94 4.81 -14.58
CA GLY A 255 -5.02 5.03 -15.54
C GLY A 255 -6.36 4.38 -15.20
N ALA A 256 -6.63 4.11 -13.91
CA ALA A 256 -7.98 3.71 -13.47
C ALA A 256 -8.99 4.86 -13.66
N ASP A 257 -10.21 4.52 -14.06
CA ASP A 257 -11.33 5.45 -14.24
C ASP A 257 -11.79 6.14 -12.94
N THR A 258 -11.44 5.55 -11.79
CA THR A 258 -11.66 6.15 -10.45
C THR A 258 -10.63 7.21 -10.06
N ASN A 259 -9.53 7.37 -10.81
CA ASN A 259 -8.50 8.36 -10.48
C ASN A 259 -8.85 9.75 -11.01
N ALA A 260 -8.17 10.78 -10.49
CA ALA A 260 -8.30 12.13 -11.02
C ALA A 260 -7.81 12.20 -12.48
N LYS A 261 -8.46 13.04 -13.30
CA LYS A 261 -8.17 13.19 -14.74
C LYS A 261 -6.68 13.45 -15.02
N GLY A 262 -6.04 14.32 -14.23
CA GLY A 262 -4.60 14.61 -14.36
C GLY A 262 -3.71 13.39 -14.09
N THR A 263 -4.10 12.51 -13.14
CA THR A 263 -3.40 11.25 -12.85
C THR A 263 -3.50 10.28 -14.04
N ILE A 264 -4.68 10.17 -14.65
CA ILE A 264 -4.90 9.32 -15.83
C ILE A 264 -4.11 9.85 -17.03
N GLU A 265 -4.10 11.16 -17.24
CA GLU A 265 -3.37 11.81 -18.35
C GLU A 265 -1.85 11.67 -18.19
N TRP A 266 -1.33 11.92 -16.98
CA TRP A 266 0.09 11.69 -16.66
C TRP A 266 0.50 10.22 -16.81
N ALA A 267 -0.35 9.28 -16.42
CA ALA A 267 -0.11 7.84 -16.59
C ALA A 267 -0.23 7.36 -18.06
N GLY A 268 -0.37 8.27 -19.04
CA GLY A 268 -0.43 7.93 -20.46
C GLY A 268 -1.80 7.43 -20.93
N GLY A 269 -2.86 7.65 -20.16
CA GLY A 269 -4.23 7.31 -20.50
C GLY A 269 -4.80 6.11 -19.73
N ALA A 270 -5.96 5.63 -20.18
CA ALA A 270 -6.68 4.54 -19.54
C ALA A 270 -6.01 3.16 -19.76
N ILE A 271 -6.13 2.27 -18.76
CA ILE A 271 -5.56 0.93 -18.81
C ILE A 271 -6.34 0.02 -19.78
N ASP A 272 -5.63 -0.64 -20.70
CA ASP A 272 -6.21 -1.72 -21.51
C ASP A 272 -6.32 -3.01 -20.69
N TRP A 273 -7.45 -3.18 -20.00
CA TRP A 273 -7.77 -4.42 -19.29
C TRP A 273 -8.02 -5.64 -20.21
N ASN A 274 -7.91 -5.48 -21.54
CA ASN A 274 -7.88 -6.57 -22.51
C ASN A 274 -6.50 -6.70 -23.20
N GLY A 275 -5.45 -6.09 -22.64
CA GLY A 275 -4.09 -6.14 -23.18
C GLY A 275 -3.47 -7.54 -23.20
N GLU A 276 -2.32 -7.67 -23.87
CA GLU A 276 -1.60 -8.93 -24.03
C GLU A 276 -1.26 -9.59 -22.68
N ASP A 277 -0.72 -8.82 -21.73
CA ASP A 277 -0.30 -9.35 -20.42
C ASP A 277 -1.49 -9.84 -19.59
N ILE A 278 -2.63 -9.13 -19.62
CA ILE A 278 -3.87 -9.60 -18.98
C ILE A 278 -4.38 -10.89 -19.63
N LYS A 279 -4.39 -10.98 -20.96
CA LYS A 279 -4.84 -12.20 -21.68
C LYS A 279 -3.96 -13.41 -21.43
N ASN A 280 -2.64 -13.21 -21.34
CA ASN A 280 -1.65 -14.30 -21.26
C ASN A 280 -1.29 -14.70 -19.83
N ALA A 281 -1.32 -13.77 -18.87
CA ALA A 281 -0.92 -13.99 -17.47
C ALA A 281 -2.01 -13.72 -16.44
N GLY A 282 -3.11 -13.05 -16.81
CA GLY A 282 -4.18 -12.60 -15.89
C GLY A 282 -3.89 -11.27 -15.18
N TYR A 283 -2.67 -10.74 -15.32
CA TYR A 283 -2.18 -9.55 -14.61
C TYR A 283 -1.16 -8.77 -15.44
N TYR A 284 -1.10 -7.45 -15.23
CA TYR A 284 0.11 -6.68 -15.47
C TYR A 284 1.14 -6.99 -14.38
N TYR A 285 2.42 -6.79 -14.63
CA TYR A 285 3.46 -7.06 -13.64
C TYR A 285 4.70 -6.19 -13.83
N ALA A 286 5.41 -5.97 -12.72
CA ALA A 286 6.81 -5.54 -12.69
C ALA A 286 7.64 -6.66 -12.03
N GLN A 287 8.94 -6.71 -12.28
CA GLN A 287 9.84 -7.74 -11.75
C GLN A 287 10.92 -7.08 -10.90
N VAL A 288 11.19 -7.62 -9.71
CA VAL A 288 12.27 -7.22 -8.82
C VAL A 288 13.21 -8.41 -8.65
N LYS A 289 14.50 -8.21 -8.91
CA LYS A 289 15.52 -9.28 -8.86
C LYS A 289 16.33 -9.25 -7.57
N ASP A 290 16.71 -8.06 -7.14
CA ASP A 290 17.51 -7.83 -5.94
C ASP A 290 17.28 -6.42 -5.40
N VAL A 291 17.44 -6.28 -4.07
CA VAL A 291 17.41 -5.00 -3.36
C VAL A 291 18.58 -4.97 -2.39
N GLU A 292 19.31 -3.86 -2.36
CA GLU A 292 20.42 -3.62 -1.44
C GLU A 292 20.18 -2.33 -0.66
N ILE A 293 20.10 -2.44 0.66
CA ILE A 293 19.96 -1.32 1.59
C ILE A 293 21.28 -1.18 2.34
N ASN A 294 21.89 0.02 2.29
CA ASN A 294 22.99 0.40 3.16
C ASN A 294 22.53 1.60 3.99
N CYS A 295 22.50 1.46 5.31
CA CYS A 295 22.00 2.46 6.24
C CYS A 295 23.04 3.57 6.46
N TYR A 296 22.58 4.80 6.68
CA TYR A 296 23.47 5.84 7.20
C TYR A 296 23.82 5.56 8.66
N ASN A 297 25.08 5.80 9.02
CA ASN A 297 25.64 5.51 10.34
C ASN A 297 26.23 6.79 10.96
N ALA A 298 25.37 7.76 11.26
CA ALA A 298 25.80 8.97 11.95
C ALA A 298 26.07 8.68 13.44
N LYS A 299 27.12 9.30 13.99
CA LYS A 299 27.44 9.22 15.43
C LYS A 299 26.53 10.09 16.31
N SER A 300 25.77 10.99 15.69
CA SER A 300 24.87 11.94 16.33
C SER A 300 23.74 12.27 15.36
N SER A 301 22.55 12.58 15.88
CA SER A 301 21.41 13.00 15.06
C SER A 301 21.80 14.19 14.15
N PRO A 302 21.31 14.24 12.89
CA PRO A 302 20.36 13.32 12.28
C PRO A 302 21.03 12.13 11.56
N GLY A 303 20.32 11.01 11.42
CA GLY A 303 20.79 9.80 10.71
C GLY A 303 21.54 8.77 11.56
N THR A 304 21.25 8.72 12.86
CA THR A 304 21.71 7.64 13.77
C THR A 304 20.84 6.40 13.59
N ASN A 305 21.44 5.21 13.48
CA ASN A 305 20.76 3.92 13.33
C ASN A 305 21.20 2.91 14.41
N SER A 306 21.41 3.38 15.63
CA SER A 306 22.19 2.65 16.66
C SER A 306 21.35 1.77 17.59
N LYS A 307 20.02 1.94 17.60
CA LYS A 307 19.11 1.25 18.52
C LYS A 307 18.03 0.47 17.78
N LYS A 308 16.88 0.26 18.42
CA LYS A 308 15.81 -0.63 17.96
C LYS A 308 14.81 0.04 17.04
N SER A 309 14.40 1.27 17.35
CA SER A 309 13.25 1.91 16.69
C SER A 309 13.29 3.43 16.71
N TYR A 310 12.69 4.03 15.68
CA TYR A 310 12.43 5.46 15.59
C TYR A 310 11.02 5.81 16.07
N TYR A 311 10.88 6.96 16.71
CA TYR A 311 9.59 7.63 16.91
C TYR A 311 9.76 9.15 16.88
N TYR A 312 8.65 9.89 16.82
CA TYR A 312 8.63 11.35 16.81
C TYR A 312 8.23 11.89 18.18
N ASN A 313 9.03 12.79 18.76
CA ASN A 313 8.72 13.42 20.05
C ASN A 313 7.93 14.74 19.92
N ASN A 314 7.66 15.19 18.70
CA ASN A 314 6.98 16.47 18.44
C ASN A 314 6.20 16.42 17.12
N ILE A 315 5.07 17.13 17.08
CA ILE A 315 4.15 17.23 15.93
C ILE A 315 4.79 17.83 14.67
N LYS A 316 5.84 18.64 14.82
CA LYS A 316 6.60 19.26 13.72
C LYS A 316 7.19 18.21 12.77
N ALA A 317 7.51 17.01 13.26
CA ALA A 317 7.95 15.88 12.46
C ALA A 317 9.10 16.17 11.48
N THR A 318 10.05 17.00 11.89
CA THR A 318 11.30 17.26 11.17
C THR A 318 12.45 16.48 11.79
N ASN A 319 13.64 16.53 11.18
CA ASN A 319 14.79 15.72 11.60
C ASN A 319 15.20 15.92 13.08
N ASP A 320 15.01 17.11 13.64
CA ASP A 320 15.25 17.46 15.05
C ASP A 320 14.26 16.82 16.05
N THR A 321 13.20 16.17 15.56
CA THR A 321 12.12 15.56 16.37
C THR A 321 12.13 14.03 16.38
N VAL A 322 12.97 13.43 15.52
CA VAL A 322 13.16 11.98 15.38
C VAL A 322 14.06 11.48 16.50
N VAL A 323 13.65 10.41 17.18
CA VAL A 323 14.38 9.80 18.30
C VAL A 323 14.75 8.36 17.96
N ASP A 324 16.06 8.09 17.83
CA ASP A 324 16.64 6.74 17.82
C ASP A 324 16.54 6.13 19.24
N SER A 325 15.77 5.06 19.39
CA SER A 325 15.23 4.60 20.69
C SER A 325 15.23 3.08 20.85
N ASP A 326 15.08 2.63 22.09
CA ASP A 326 14.96 1.21 22.44
C ASP A 326 13.49 0.76 22.58
N LYS A 327 12.51 1.58 22.14
CA LYS A 327 11.09 1.21 22.23
C LYS A 327 10.81 -0.05 21.40
N ASP A 328 9.88 -0.88 21.88
CA ASP A 328 9.44 -2.07 21.16
C ASP A 328 8.69 -1.71 19.86
N THR A 329 8.75 -2.64 18.91
CA THR A 329 8.14 -2.53 17.57
C THR A 329 7.08 -3.61 17.32
N ILE A 330 6.89 -4.54 18.26
CA ILE A 330 6.20 -5.81 18.05
C ILE A 330 4.89 -5.84 18.83
N LEU A 331 3.77 -5.84 18.10
CA LEU A 331 2.44 -6.05 18.65
C LEU A 331 2.24 -7.53 19.05
N LYS A 332 1.50 -7.78 20.12
CA LYS A 332 1.07 -9.14 20.50
C LYS A 332 -0.16 -9.62 19.74
N SER A 333 -0.98 -8.71 19.23
CA SER A 333 -2.14 -9.01 18.38
C SER A 333 -2.52 -7.80 17.51
N PHE A 334 -3.43 -7.98 16.56
CA PHE A 334 -3.99 -6.88 15.75
C PHE A 334 -4.99 -5.96 16.50
N LEU A 335 -5.26 -6.24 17.78
CA LEU A 335 -5.91 -5.27 18.68
C LEU A 335 -4.89 -4.30 19.32
N GLY A 336 -3.59 -4.59 19.22
CA GLY A 336 -2.52 -3.77 19.75
C GLY A 336 -2.34 -2.43 19.03
N THR A 337 -1.76 -1.47 19.73
CA THR A 337 -1.40 -0.12 19.23
C THR A 337 -0.07 0.32 19.85
N GLY A 338 0.45 1.51 19.51
CA GLY A 338 1.57 2.10 20.24
C GLY A 338 1.24 2.44 21.71
N LEU A 339 -0.04 2.66 22.03
CA LEU A 339 -0.52 2.95 23.39
C LEU A 339 -0.59 1.68 24.26
N ASP A 340 -0.95 0.54 23.67
CA ASP A 340 -0.90 -0.78 24.29
C ASP A 340 -0.55 -1.84 23.25
N MET A 341 0.72 -2.25 23.23
CA MET A 341 1.22 -3.29 22.33
C MET A 341 0.77 -4.71 22.74
N ASN A 342 0.24 -4.88 23.96
CA ASN A 342 -0.21 -6.16 24.52
C ASN A 342 -1.73 -6.37 24.41
N ALA A 343 -2.51 -5.39 23.94
CA ALA A 343 -3.94 -5.53 23.78
C ALA A 343 -4.30 -6.77 22.94
N GLY A 344 -5.30 -7.52 23.40
CA GLY A 344 -5.73 -8.78 22.77
C GLY A 344 -4.76 -9.97 22.94
N ALA A 345 -3.66 -9.84 23.69
CA ALA A 345 -2.82 -10.98 24.04
C ALA A 345 -3.57 -11.94 24.98
N SER A 346 -3.70 -13.20 24.58
CA SER A 346 -4.25 -14.26 25.43
C SER A 346 -3.36 -14.48 26.67
N SER A 347 -3.81 -14.01 27.84
CA SER A 347 -3.16 -14.36 29.11
C SER A 347 -3.26 -15.87 29.34
N ALA A 348 -2.14 -16.51 29.70
CA ALA A 348 -2.07 -17.97 29.91
C ALA A 348 -2.84 -18.48 31.15
N SER A 349 -3.69 -17.65 31.76
CA SER A 349 -4.67 -17.99 32.78
C SER A 349 -5.89 -17.07 32.65
N GLY A 350 -7.07 -17.65 32.44
CA GLY A 350 -8.34 -16.92 32.36
C GLY A 350 -9.21 -17.38 31.20
N SER A 351 -10.48 -17.70 31.49
CA SER A 351 -11.46 -18.15 30.50
C SER A 351 -11.66 -17.10 29.41
N ALA A 352 -11.76 -17.56 28.15
CA ALA A 352 -11.86 -16.68 26.98
C ALA A 352 -13.05 -15.71 27.08
N ALA A 353 -12.75 -14.42 27.23
CA ALA A 353 -13.71 -13.35 26.97
C ALA A 353 -13.92 -13.26 25.45
N GLN A 354 -15.18 -13.33 25.03
CA GLN A 354 -15.56 -13.22 23.62
C GLN A 354 -15.18 -11.81 23.10
N PRO A 355 -14.44 -11.67 21.99
CA PRO A 355 -14.08 -10.36 21.47
C PRO A 355 -15.33 -9.59 21.01
N SER A 356 -15.54 -8.40 21.58
CA SER A 356 -16.54 -7.42 21.14
C SER A 356 -15.92 -6.25 20.34
N ALA A 357 -14.62 -6.32 20.05
CA ALA A 357 -13.95 -5.39 19.14
C ALA A 357 -14.24 -5.78 17.68
N SER A 358 -14.56 -4.79 16.86
CA SER A 358 -14.71 -4.93 15.40
C SER A 358 -13.46 -5.56 14.80
N ALA A 359 -13.66 -6.48 13.85
CA ALA A 359 -12.56 -7.21 13.22
C ALA A 359 -11.51 -6.25 12.64
N ALA A 360 -10.24 -6.50 12.94
CA ALA A 360 -9.12 -5.75 12.39
C ALA A 360 -9.15 -5.84 10.86
N THR A 361 -9.49 -4.73 10.21
CA THR A 361 -9.40 -4.58 8.76
C THR A 361 -7.96 -4.32 8.35
N ILE A 362 -7.68 -4.49 7.06
CA ILE A 362 -6.38 -4.16 6.49
C ILE A 362 -6.41 -2.71 5.98
N PRO A 363 -5.43 -1.85 6.33
CA PRO A 363 -5.34 -0.50 5.80
C PRO A 363 -5.36 -0.50 4.27
N GLY A 364 -6.18 0.35 3.66
CA GLY A 364 -6.38 0.38 2.20
C GLY A 364 -7.21 -0.78 1.62
N GLY A 365 -7.71 -1.70 2.46
CA GLY A 365 -8.49 -2.88 2.05
C GLY A 365 -10.01 -2.67 1.95
N SER A 366 -10.51 -1.47 2.20
CA SER A 366 -11.93 -1.10 2.02
C SER A 366 -12.11 -0.21 0.80
N ASN A 367 -13.25 -0.33 0.08
CA ASN A 367 -13.63 0.42 -1.14
C ASN A 367 -13.76 1.95 -0.98
N SER A 368 -13.23 2.52 0.11
CA SER A 368 -13.09 3.95 0.34
C SER A 368 -11.64 4.33 0.07
N GLY A 369 -11.34 4.57 -1.21
CA GLY A 369 -10.00 4.97 -1.64
C GLY A 369 -9.55 6.30 -1.02
N PRO A 370 -8.23 6.57 -0.96
CA PRO A 370 -7.65 7.74 -0.28
C PRO A 370 -7.89 9.09 -0.99
N GLY A 371 -8.90 9.19 -1.85
CA GLY A 371 -9.24 10.37 -2.66
C GLY A 371 -10.25 11.34 -2.05
N ALA A 372 -10.62 11.18 -0.77
CA ALA A 372 -11.50 12.10 -0.07
C ALA A 372 -10.70 13.27 0.51
N ASP A 373 -10.63 14.38 -0.23
CA ASP A 373 -10.09 15.66 0.25
C ASP A 373 -10.89 16.16 1.48
N PRO A 374 -10.24 16.42 2.64
CA PRO A 374 -10.89 17.02 3.81
C PRO A 374 -11.12 18.53 3.61
N GLY A 375 -11.82 18.91 2.53
CA GLY A 375 -11.84 20.28 2.00
C GLY A 375 -13.19 20.85 1.53
N GLN A 376 -14.27 20.06 1.42
CA GLN A 376 -15.57 20.59 0.96
C GLN A 376 -16.75 20.29 1.89
N SER A 377 -17.09 21.29 2.69
CA SER A 377 -18.38 21.40 3.37
C SER A 377 -19.45 21.97 2.44
N SER A 378 -20.35 21.13 1.93
CA SER A 378 -21.61 21.56 1.32
C SER A 378 -22.78 20.86 2.01
N GLY A 379 -23.46 21.58 2.91
CA GLY A 379 -24.58 21.04 3.67
C GLY A 379 -25.88 20.99 2.86
N GLY A 380 -26.65 19.92 3.07
CA GLY A 380 -28.11 19.88 3.03
C GLY A 380 -28.81 20.14 1.69
N SER A 381 -29.49 19.12 1.16
CA SER A 381 -30.96 19.08 1.16
C SER A 381 -31.51 17.71 0.74
N SER A 382 -32.65 17.34 1.33
CA SER A 382 -33.32 16.05 1.22
C SER A 382 -34.38 16.00 0.12
N SER A 383 -34.57 14.84 -0.53
CA SER A 383 -35.92 14.36 -0.90
C SER A 383 -35.98 12.87 -1.25
N ASP A 384 -36.72 12.16 -0.40
CA ASP A 384 -37.49 10.91 -0.53
C ASP A 384 -37.59 10.05 -1.82
N SER A 385 -37.52 8.73 -1.54
CA SER A 385 -38.30 7.56 -2.01
C SER A 385 -38.94 7.43 -3.42
N GLY A 386 -38.90 6.20 -3.95
CA GLY A 386 -39.68 5.75 -5.12
C GLY A 386 -39.46 4.27 -5.51
N SER A 387 -40.20 3.34 -4.89
CA SER A 387 -40.15 1.90 -5.21
C SER A 387 -40.97 1.56 -6.48
N GLY A 388 -40.51 0.61 -7.31
CA GLY A 388 -41.28 0.13 -8.47
C GLY A 388 -40.82 -1.23 -9.01
N SER A 389 -41.70 -2.23 -8.96
CA SER A 389 -41.50 -3.60 -9.45
C SER A 389 -41.98 -3.79 -10.90
N GLY A 390 -41.42 -4.76 -11.63
CA GLY A 390 -41.92 -5.15 -12.95
C GLY A 390 -41.21 -6.37 -13.56
N SER A 391 -41.95 -7.45 -13.79
CA SER A 391 -41.44 -8.72 -14.35
C SER A 391 -41.42 -8.75 -15.89
N SER A 392 -40.78 -9.80 -16.42
CA SER A 392 -41.17 -10.63 -17.62
C SER A 392 -40.22 -10.56 -18.81
N GLY A 393 -39.91 -11.73 -19.41
CA GLY A 393 -39.23 -11.82 -20.72
C GLY A 393 -38.38 -13.07 -20.93
N ASP A 394 -39.01 -14.24 -21.08
CA ASP A 394 -38.36 -15.50 -21.49
C ASP A 394 -38.22 -15.61 -23.03
N SER A 395 -37.15 -16.23 -23.53
CA SER A 395 -37.21 -17.25 -24.62
C SER A 395 -35.82 -17.67 -25.20
N GLY A 396 -35.38 -18.92 -24.91
CA GLY A 396 -34.55 -19.85 -25.73
C GLY A 396 -33.26 -19.41 -26.47
N SER A 397 -32.45 -20.26 -27.13
CA SER A 397 -32.24 -21.73 -27.17
C SER A 397 -31.09 -22.06 -28.15
N SER A 398 -30.30 -23.14 -28.09
CA SER A 398 -29.96 -24.10 -27.00
C SER A 398 -28.82 -25.07 -27.44
N GLY A 399 -27.86 -25.41 -26.56
CA GLY A 399 -26.89 -26.51 -26.72
C GLY A 399 -25.58 -26.21 -27.48
N SER A 400 -24.48 -26.99 -27.35
CA SER A 400 -24.18 -28.13 -26.46
C SER A 400 -22.67 -28.46 -26.48
N GLY A 401 -22.05 -28.75 -25.32
CA GLY A 401 -20.72 -29.38 -25.19
C GLY A 401 -19.50 -28.50 -25.53
N SER A 402 -18.34 -28.64 -24.90
CA SER A 402 -17.89 -29.63 -23.90
C SER A 402 -16.91 -28.96 -22.94
N SER A 403 -17.03 -29.23 -21.65
CA SER A 403 -16.13 -28.68 -20.62
C SER A 403 -14.81 -29.45 -20.53
N CYS A 404 -13.69 -28.74 -20.60
CA CYS A 404 -12.42 -29.16 -19.99
C CYS A 404 -12.13 -28.20 -18.85
N GLY A 405 -12.37 -28.63 -17.62
CA GLY A 405 -12.18 -27.82 -16.41
C GLY A 405 -10.72 -27.79 -15.96
N SER A 406 -10.30 -26.65 -15.41
CA SER A 406 -8.92 -26.41 -14.97
C SER A 406 -8.55 -27.19 -13.70
N SER A 407 -7.51 -28.03 -13.77
CA SER A 407 -6.75 -28.46 -12.58
C SER A 407 -5.34 -28.89 -12.97
N GLY A 408 -4.32 -28.12 -12.56
CA GLY A 408 -2.90 -28.49 -12.60
C GLY A 408 -2.28 -28.71 -13.99
N PHE A 409 -1.51 -27.75 -14.51
CA PHE A 409 -0.75 -27.95 -15.75
C PHE A 409 0.69 -28.37 -15.49
N SER A 410 0.98 -29.65 -15.71
CA SER A 410 2.25 -30.07 -16.33
C SER A 410 1.97 -31.22 -17.31
N GLN A 411 2.72 -31.23 -18.40
CA GLN A 411 2.52 -32.01 -19.62
C GLN A 411 2.39 -33.52 -19.40
N ASP A 412 1.24 -34.12 -19.73
CA ASP A 412 1.08 -35.08 -20.85
C ASP A 412 -0.32 -35.71 -20.86
N CYS A 413 -0.90 -35.90 -22.05
CA CYS A 413 -2.21 -36.53 -22.22
C CYS A 413 -2.08 -37.94 -22.80
N ASN A 414 -2.27 -38.99 -21.98
CA ASN A 414 -2.63 -40.31 -22.50
C ASN A 414 -3.54 -41.12 -21.57
N SER A 415 -4.29 -42.06 -22.14
CA SER A 415 -5.50 -42.70 -21.58
C SER A 415 -5.28 -43.82 -20.55
N GLY A 416 -6.16 -43.96 -19.55
CA GLY A 416 -6.28 -45.20 -18.76
C GLY A 416 -7.15 -45.20 -17.47
N SER A 417 -8.43 -45.57 -17.61
CA SER A 417 -9.32 -46.25 -16.63
C SER A 417 -9.45 -45.83 -15.13
N SER A 418 -10.69 -45.46 -14.77
CA SER A 418 -11.46 -45.85 -13.54
C SER A 418 -10.90 -45.63 -12.11
N GLY A 419 -11.61 -44.80 -11.33
CA GLY A 419 -11.57 -44.81 -9.85
C GLY A 419 -12.39 -43.69 -9.20
N SER A 420 -13.44 -44.02 -8.43
CA SER A 420 -14.32 -43.03 -7.78
C SER A 420 -13.74 -42.53 -6.44
N GLY A 421 -13.88 -41.23 -6.16
CA GLY A 421 -13.59 -40.63 -4.84
C GLY A 421 -14.20 -39.23 -4.70
N SER A 422 -14.87 -38.95 -3.59
CA SER A 422 -15.58 -37.67 -3.37
C SER A 422 -14.66 -36.56 -2.87
N GLY A 423 -14.78 -35.36 -3.43
CA GLY A 423 -14.09 -34.14 -2.99
C GLY A 423 -15.06 -32.95 -2.87
N THR A 424 -15.12 -32.33 -1.70
CA THR A 424 -15.95 -31.16 -1.39
C THR A 424 -15.48 -29.91 -2.12
N SER A 425 -16.41 -29.18 -2.76
CA SER A 425 -16.11 -27.93 -3.45
C SER A 425 -15.94 -26.75 -2.48
N LEU A 426 -14.76 -26.13 -2.50
CA LEU A 426 -14.55 -24.79 -1.95
C LEU A 426 -14.80 -23.78 -3.07
N GLY A 427 -15.88 -22.99 -2.93
CA GLY A 427 -16.24 -21.98 -3.92
C GLY A 427 -15.33 -20.76 -3.85
N VAL A 428 -14.66 -20.45 -4.95
CA VAL A 428 -13.91 -19.20 -5.14
C VAL A 428 -14.93 -18.05 -5.24
N ARG A 429 -14.85 -17.06 -4.36
CA ARG A 429 -15.61 -15.81 -4.48
C ARG A 429 -14.86 -14.84 -5.37
N HIS A 430 -15.58 -14.25 -6.32
CA HIS A 430 -15.08 -13.27 -7.26
C HIS A 430 -15.75 -11.94 -6.92
N GLU A 431 -15.04 -11.04 -6.25
CA GLU A 431 -15.56 -9.73 -5.85
C GLU A 431 -14.68 -8.62 -6.48
N SER A 432 -15.33 -7.61 -7.05
CA SER A 432 -14.70 -6.53 -7.82
C SER A 432 -14.14 -5.44 -6.90
N MET A 433 -12.82 -5.22 -6.95
CA MET A 433 -12.09 -4.37 -5.99
C MET A 433 -11.43 -3.16 -6.67
N ALA A 434 -12.18 -2.06 -6.78
CA ALA A 434 -11.62 -0.78 -7.22
C ALA A 434 -10.75 -0.16 -6.11
N GLY A 435 -9.61 0.43 -6.49
CA GLY A 435 -8.81 1.19 -5.54
C GLY A 435 -7.70 1.99 -6.20
N ALA A 436 -7.45 3.14 -5.59
CA ALA A 436 -6.37 4.06 -5.93
C ALA A 436 -5.30 3.96 -4.83
N SER A 437 -4.02 4.02 -5.20
CA SER A 437 -2.93 4.19 -4.24
C SER A 437 -2.99 5.58 -3.60
N ALA A 438 -2.34 5.76 -2.45
CA ALA A 438 -2.22 7.08 -1.81
C ALA A 438 -1.53 8.13 -2.72
N PHE A 439 -0.76 7.65 -3.71
CA PHE A 439 -0.08 8.45 -4.71
C PHE A 439 -1.05 9.13 -5.70
N ALA A 440 -2.14 8.46 -6.08
CA ALA A 440 -3.09 8.95 -7.07
C ALA A 440 -3.81 10.26 -6.69
N ALA A 441 -3.92 10.54 -5.38
CA ALA A 441 -4.57 11.74 -4.85
C ALA A 441 -3.74 13.03 -5.04
N LEU A 442 -2.40 12.91 -5.17
CA LEU A 442 -1.52 14.07 -5.22
C LEU A 442 -1.43 14.72 -6.60
N ILE A 443 -1.64 13.99 -7.70
CA ILE A 443 -1.48 14.52 -9.07
C ILE A 443 -2.67 15.41 -9.54
N ALA A 444 -3.78 15.41 -8.81
CA ALA A 444 -5.07 15.91 -9.28
C ALA A 444 -5.16 17.43 -9.62
N MET A 445 -4.36 18.31 -8.99
CA MET A 445 -4.65 19.76 -9.02
C MET A 445 -4.02 20.57 -10.17
N ALA A 446 -3.04 20.02 -10.91
CA ALA A 446 -2.29 20.81 -11.91
C ALA A 446 -2.84 20.76 -13.35
N ALA A 447 -3.53 19.68 -13.73
CA ALA A 447 -4.02 19.49 -15.11
C ALA A 447 -5.17 20.44 -15.53
N ALA A 448 -5.73 21.21 -14.59
CA ALA A 448 -6.81 22.16 -14.85
C ALA A 448 -6.34 23.55 -15.36
N PHE A 449 -5.02 23.80 -15.41
CA PHE A 449 -4.46 25.12 -15.77
C PHE A 449 -3.57 25.13 -17.03
N TRP A 450 -3.63 24.08 -17.86
CA TRP A 450 -2.98 24.05 -19.18
C TRP A 450 -3.94 23.62 -20.30
N VAL A 451 -4.89 24.52 -20.58
CA VAL A 451 -5.46 24.80 -21.91
C VAL A 451 -5.45 26.31 -22.09
#